data_AF-A0A537NUG5-F1
#
_entry.id   AF-A0A537NUG5-F1
#
_cell.length_a   1.000
_cell.length_b   1.000
_cell.length_c   1.000
_cell.angle_alpha   90.00
_cell.angle_beta   90.00
_cell.angle_gamma   90.00
#
_symmetry.space_group_name_H-M   'P 1'
#
loop_
_entity.id
_entity.type
_entity.pdbx_description
1 polymer ?
#
loop_
_entity_poly.entity_id
_entity_poly.type
_entity_poly.pdbx_seq_one_letter_code
_entity_poly.pdbx_strand_id
1 'polypeptide(L)'
;MQPIFLQKRDGHTRCYVCHAEGNNAFRLERLSSGATTWNEEQSRKNFEMVSILVNPGDPETSRLLQQPLAPEAGGNVFHSGGRQFASKDEPNWKILADWVNGQKL
;
A
#
# COMPACT_ATOMS: atom_id res chain seq x y z
N MET A 1 6.10 -3.04 7.02
CA MET A 1 5.35 -2.57 5.84
C MET A 1 4.16 -3.47 5.47
N GLN A 2 4.34 -4.76 5.14
CA GLN A 2 3.24 -5.63 4.68
C GLN A 2 1.98 -5.67 5.55
N PRO A 3 2.05 -5.62 6.90
CA PRO A 3 0.85 -5.57 7.72
C PRO A 3 -0.12 -4.44 7.35
N ILE A 4 0.37 -3.32 6.81
CA ILE A 4 -0.47 -2.17 6.40
C ILE A 4 -1.51 -2.57 5.34
N PHE A 5 -1.16 -3.48 4.42
CA PHE A 5 -2.08 -3.90 3.36
C PHE A 5 -3.21 -4.81 3.87
N LEU A 6 -2.99 -5.48 5.00
CA LEU A 6 -3.94 -6.38 5.66
C LEU A 6 -4.66 -5.70 6.86
N GLN A 7 -4.18 -4.53 7.29
CA GLN A 7 -4.70 -3.85 8.46
C GLN A 7 -6.12 -3.30 8.21
N LYS A 8 -7.06 -3.69 9.08
CA LYS A 8 -8.39 -3.09 9.13
C LYS A 8 -8.29 -1.71 9.79
N ARG A 9 -8.89 -0.70 9.17
CA ARG A 9 -9.00 0.67 9.71
C ARG A 9 -10.45 1.12 9.57
N ASP A 10 -10.97 1.81 10.57
CA ASP A 10 -12.37 2.25 10.55
C ASP A 10 -12.59 3.22 9.39
N GLY A 11 -13.72 3.06 8.69
CA GLY A 11 -14.03 3.84 7.49
C GLY A 11 -13.24 3.46 6.22
N HIS A 12 -12.32 2.48 6.28
CA HIS A 12 -11.49 2.10 5.14
C HIS A 12 -11.54 0.60 4.82
N THR A 13 -11.82 0.29 3.55
CA THR A 13 -11.57 -1.04 2.99
C THR A 13 -10.07 -1.33 2.98
N ARG A 14 -9.65 -2.51 3.44
CA ARG A 14 -8.24 -2.94 3.39
C ARG A 14 -7.73 -2.96 1.95
N CYS A 15 -6.48 -2.55 1.73
CA CYS A 15 -5.85 -2.60 0.42
C CYS A 15 -5.96 -4.00 -0.22
N TYR A 16 -5.77 -5.05 0.58
CA TYR A 16 -5.90 -6.45 0.17
C TYR A 16 -7.19 -6.78 -0.57
N VAL A 17 -8.34 -6.24 -0.14
CA VAL A 17 -9.65 -6.60 -0.72
C VAL A 17 -9.71 -6.29 -2.22
N CYS A 18 -9.15 -5.15 -2.64
CA CYS A 18 -9.15 -4.76 -4.05
C CYS A 18 -7.89 -5.23 -4.80
N HIS A 19 -6.76 -5.38 -4.12
CA HIS A 19 -5.48 -5.68 -4.76
C HIS A 19 -5.13 -7.17 -4.81
N ALA A 20 -5.83 -8.05 -4.07
CA ALA A 20 -5.66 -9.50 -4.19
C ALA A 20 -6.56 -10.15 -5.25
N GLU A 21 -7.66 -9.48 -5.62
CA GLU A 21 -8.65 -10.02 -6.57
C GLU A 21 -8.90 -9.12 -7.78
N GLY A 22 -8.51 -7.84 -7.72
CA GLY A 22 -8.82 -6.88 -8.77
C GLY A 22 -7.90 -6.96 -9.99
N ASN A 23 -8.45 -6.60 -11.16
CA ASN A 23 -7.67 -6.44 -12.38
C ASN A 23 -7.04 -5.04 -12.46
N ASN A 24 -6.09 -4.76 -11.56
CA ASN A 24 -5.31 -3.53 -11.57
C ASN A 24 -3.79 -3.83 -11.56
N ALA A 25 -2.98 -2.78 -11.69
CA ALA A 25 -1.53 -2.90 -11.79
C ALA A 25 -0.84 -3.26 -10.45
N PHE A 26 -1.49 -2.98 -9.32
CA PHE A 26 -0.98 -3.35 -8.00
C PHE A 26 -1.63 -4.65 -7.55
N ARG A 27 -0.90 -5.76 -7.67
CA ARG A 27 -1.38 -7.11 -7.36
C ARG A 27 -0.68 -7.66 -6.13
N LEU A 28 -1.47 -8.00 -5.11
CA LEU A 28 -1.01 -8.69 -3.92
C LEU A 28 -1.34 -10.18 -4.05
N GLU A 29 -0.48 -11.02 -3.51
CA GLU A 29 -0.74 -12.46 -3.42
C GLU A 29 -1.96 -12.72 -2.53
N ARG A 30 -2.78 -13.72 -2.91
CA ARG A 30 -3.87 -14.17 -2.05
C ARG A 30 -3.30 -14.85 -0.81
N LEU A 31 -3.93 -14.61 0.33
CA LEU A 31 -3.61 -15.36 1.55
C LEU A 31 -3.89 -16.85 1.34
N SER A 32 -3.02 -17.70 1.90
CA SER A 32 -3.29 -19.14 1.96
C SER A 32 -4.56 -19.41 2.75
N SER A 33 -5.23 -20.54 2.48
CA SER A 33 -6.47 -20.89 3.16
C SER A 33 -6.30 -20.86 4.68
N GLY A 34 -7.17 -20.12 5.38
CA GLY A 34 -7.13 -19.96 6.84
C GLY A 34 -6.03 -19.04 7.38
N ALA A 35 -5.14 -18.51 6.54
CA ALA A 35 -4.06 -17.65 6.99
C ALA A 35 -4.54 -16.21 7.26
N THR A 36 -3.97 -15.58 8.29
CA THR A 36 -4.19 -14.16 8.62
C THR A 36 -3.04 -13.26 8.15
N THR A 37 -1.94 -13.86 7.67
CA THR A 37 -0.76 -13.18 7.11
C THR A 37 -0.19 -13.98 5.94
N TRP A 38 0.63 -13.33 5.11
CA TRP A 38 1.38 -13.98 4.04
C TRP A 38 2.52 -14.83 4.60
N ASN A 39 2.79 -15.96 3.94
CA ASN A 39 4.03 -16.71 4.14
C ASN A 39 5.22 -16.00 3.46
N GLU A 40 6.43 -16.56 3.60
CA GLU A 40 7.64 -15.95 3.05
C GLU A 40 7.62 -15.80 1.53
N GLU A 41 7.16 -16.83 0.81
CA GLU A 41 7.09 -16.80 -0.66
C GLU A 41 6.13 -15.71 -1.15
N GLN A 42 4.93 -15.65 -0.56
CA GLN A 42 3.93 -14.61 -0.85
C GLN A 42 4.47 -13.22 -0.49
N SER A 43 5.16 -13.11 0.65
CA SER A 43 5.77 -11.87 1.09
C SER A 43 6.82 -11.37 0.10
N ARG A 44 7.68 -12.26 -0.43
CA ARG A 44 8.68 -11.89 -1.44
C ARG A 44 8.03 -11.36 -2.73
N LYS A 45 7.01 -12.05 -3.24
CA LYS A 45 6.27 -11.60 -4.44
C LYS A 45 5.59 -10.25 -4.21
N ASN A 46 4.97 -10.06 -3.05
CA ASN A 46 4.39 -8.76 -2.67
C ASN A 46 5.47 -7.67 -2.60
N PHE A 47 6.64 -7.96 -2.05
CA PHE A 47 7.75 -7.01 -1.99
C PHE A 47 8.21 -6.60 -3.39
N GLU A 48 8.41 -7.55 -4.30
CA GLU A 48 8.75 -7.28 -5.70
C GLU A 48 7.67 -6.41 -6.38
N MET A 49 6.40 -6.78 -6.22
CA MET A 49 5.26 -6.03 -6.78
C MET A 49 5.08 -4.63 -6.20
N VAL A 50 5.42 -4.40 -4.94
CA VAL A 50 5.35 -3.06 -4.34
C VAL A 50 6.57 -2.23 -4.75
N SER A 51 7.73 -2.88 -4.94
CA SER A 51 8.98 -2.20 -5.32
C SER A 51 8.91 -1.54 -6.70
N ILE A 52 8.11 -2.07 -7.63
CA ILE A 52 7.91 -1.42 -8.94
C ILE A 52 7.03 -0.16 -8.87
N LEU A 53 6.34 0.07 -7.74
CA LEU A 53 5.41 1.20 -7.55
C LEU A 53 6.05 2.36 -6.80
N VAL A 54 7.33 2.26 -6.47
CA VAL A 54 8.07 3.25 -5.69
C VAL A 54 9.29 3.76 -6.44
N ASN A 55 9.56 5.05 -6.24
CA ASN A 55 10.80 5.70 -6.63
C ASN A 55 11.66 5.78 -5.37
N PRO A 56 12.74 4.98 -5.25
CA PRO A 56 13.57 4.97 -4.05
C PRO A 56 14.09 6.37 -3.69
N GLY A 57 13.90 6.78 -2.43
CA GLY A 57 14.25 8.12 -1.96
C GLY A 57 13.24 9.22 -2.31
N ASP A 58 12.14 8.90 -3.00
CA ASP A 58 11.12 9.88 -3.39
C ASP A 58 9.69 9.35 -3.16
N PRO A 59 9.18 9.46 -1.92
CA PRO A 59 7.82 9.08 -1.58
C PRO A 59 6.76 9.95 -2.28
N GLU A 60 7.12 11.18 -2.64
CA GLU A 60 6.22 12.17 -3.21
C GLU A 60 5.85 11.84 -4.65
N THR A 61 6.75 11.24 -5.42
CA THR A 61 6.43 10.80 -6.79
C THR A 61 6.11 9.31 -6.88
N SER A 62 6.24 8.58 -5.78
CA SER A 62 5.94 7.14 -5.69
C SER A 62 4.44 6.87 -5.82
N ARG A 63 4.06 6.10 -6.84
CA ARG A 63 2.65 5.77 -7.10
C ARG A 63 1.97 5.05 -5.94
N LEU A 64 2.70 4.23 -5.20
CA LEU A 64 2.22 3.56 -3.99
C LEU A 64 1.66 4.53 -2.94
N LEU A 65 2.23 5.74 -2.82
CA LEU A 65 1.82 6.75 -1.84
C LEU A 65 0.83 7.75 -2.44
N GLN A 66 0.98 8.07 -3.73
CA GLN A 66 0.16 9.07 -4.44
C GLN A 66 -1.26 8.58 -4.72
N GLN A 67 -1.42 7.33 -5.17
CA GLN A 67 -2.73 6.78 -5.54
C GLN A 67 -3.73 6.75 -4.36
N PRO A 68 -3.36 6.28 -3.15
CA PRO A 68 -4.28 6.23 -2.01
C PRO A 68 -4.48 7.57 -1.27
N LEU A 69 -3.64 8.58 -1.51
CA LEU A 69 -3.66 9.85 -0.78
C LEU A 69 -4.79 10.77 -1.28
N ALA A 70 -5.38 11.53 -0.37
CA ALA A 70 -6.38 12.54 -0.70
C ALA A 70 -5.78 13.62 -1.65
N PRO A 71 -6.51 14.07 -2.69
CA PRO A 71 -6.06 15.13 -3.59
C PRO A 71 -5.68 16.42 -2.87
N GLU A 72 -6.36 16.75 -1.77
CA GLU A 72 -6.09 17.95 -0.96
C GLU A 72 -4.72 17.88 -0.27
N ALA A 73 -4.17 16.67 -0.10
CA ALA A 73 -2.82 16.43 0.39
C ALA A 73 -1.80 16.18 -0.74
N GLY A 74 -2.19 16.39 -2.00
CA GLY A 74 -1.35 16.22 -3.18
C GLY A 74 -1.45 14.85 -3.84
N GLY A 75 -2.41 14.00 -3.45
CA GLY A 75 -2.63 12.68 -4.06
C GLY A 75 -3.40 12.70 -5.39
N ASN A 76 -3.60 11.51 -5.98
CA ASN A 76 -4.33 11.36 -7.23
C ASN A 76 -5.84 11.59 -7.08
N VAL A 77 -6.46 12.17 -8.10
CA VAL A 77 -7.91 12.53 -8.12
C VAL A 77 -8.86 11.34 -7.96
N PHE A 78 -8.40 10.13 -8.28
CA PHE A 78 -9.25 8.93 -8.28
C PHE A 78 -8.50 7.70 -7.77
N HIS A 79 -9.16 6.95 -6.88
CA HIS A 79 -8.76 5.60 -6.48
C HIS A 79 -10.03 4.79 -6.19
N SER A 80 -10.21 3.65 -6.88
CA SER A 80 -11.46 2.87 -6.80
C SER A 80 -11.72 2.33 -5.39
N GLY A 81 -10.67 2.05 -4.62
CA GLY A 81 -10.76 1.68 -3.19
C GLY A 81 -11.03 2.85 -2.26
N GLY A 82 -11.31 4.04 -2.78
CA GLY A 82 -11.48 5.29 -2.03
C GLY A 82 -10.17 5.90 -1.56
N ARG A 83 -10.26 7.07 -0.92
CA ARG A 83 -9.11 7.72 -0.27
C ARG A 83 -8.74 6.91 0.96
N GLN A 84 -7.48 6.48 1.03
CA GLN A 84 -6.97 5.64 2.11
C GLN A 84 -6.11 6.44 3.10
N PHE A 85 -5.62 7.62 2.72
CA PHE A 85 -4.92 8.55 3.60
C PHE A 85 -5.48 9.95 3.41
N ALA A 86 -5.88 10.61 4.49
CA ALA A 86 -6.35 12.00 4.43
C ALA A 86 -5.19 12.99 4.28
N SER A 87 -4.03 12.67 4.84
CA SER A 87 -2.82 13.51 4.77
C SER A 87 -1.55 12.66 4.84
N LYS A 88 -0.41 13.31 4.60
CA LYS A 88 0.93 12.73 4.77
C LYS A 88 1.33 12.55 6.23
N ASP A 89 0.53 13.08 7.15
CA ASP A 89 0.75 12.92 8.57
C ASP A 89 0.22 11.62 9.15
N GLU A 90 -0.58 10.89 8.37
CA GLU A 90 -1.12 9.58 8.72
C GLU A 90 -0.01 8.58 9.05
N PRO A 91 -0.07 7.87 10.20
CA PRO A 91 0.99 6.97 10.63
C PRO A 91 1.36 5.91 9.58
N ASN A 92 0.36 5.34 8.91
CA ASN A 92 0.58 4.34 7.88
C ASN A 92 1.18 4.92 6.58
N TRP A 93 0.88 6.18 6.27
CA TRP A 93 1.52 6.86 5.14
C TRP A 93 3.00 7.08 5.44
N LYS A 94 3.34 7.53 6.65
CA LYS A 94 4.73 7.72 7.11
C LYS A 94 5.54 6.43 7.09
N ILE A 95 4.98 5.31 7.56
CA ILE A 95 5.66 4.00 7.49
C ILE A 95 5.99 3.60 6.04
N LEU A 96 5.09 3.87 5.10
CA LEU A 96 5.36 3.63 3.67
C LEU A 96 6.43 4.60 3.14
N ALA A 97 6.38 5.87 3.52
CA ALA A 97 7.34 6.89 3.11
C ALA A 97 8.75 6.59 3.65
N ASP A 98 8.87 6.19 4.91
CA ASP A 98 10.14 5.81 5.53
C ASP A 98 10.77 4.61 4.82
N TRP A 99 9.96 3.62 4.46
CA TRP A 99 10.42 2.49 3.65
C TRP A 99 10.90 2.92 2.26
N VAL A 100 10.16 3.80 1.57
CA VAL A 100 10.58 4.35 0.27
C VAL A 100 11.88 5.13 0.38
N ASN A 101 12.08 5.85 1.48
CA ASN A 101 13.31 6.57 1.79
C ASN A 101 14.48 5.65 2.20
N GLY A 102 14.30 4.33 2.19
CA GLY A 102 15.34 3.37 2.54
C GLY A 102 15.64 3.32 4.04
N GLN A 103 14.76 3.86 4.88
CA GLN A 103 14.89 3.69 6.33
C GLN A 103 14.67 2.23 6.69
N LYS A 104 15.49 1.71 7.61
CA LYS A 104 15.27 0.39 8.19
C LYS A 104 14.05 0.49 9.11
N LEU A 105 12.94 -0.10 8.66
CA LEU A 105 11.72 -0.31 9.46
C LEU A 105 11.95 -1.33 10.58
#